data_AF-A0AAJ6EQF1-F1
#
_entry.id   AF-A0AAJ6EQF1-F1
#
_cell.length_a   1.000
_cell.length_b   1.000
_cell.length_c   1.000
_cell.angle_alpha   90.00
_cell.angle_beta   90.00
_cell.angle_gamma   90.00
#
_symmetry.space_group_name_H-M   'P 1'
#
loop_
_entity.id
_entity.type
_entity.pdbx_description
1 polymer ?
#
loop_
_entity_poly.entity_id
_entity_poly.type
_entity_poly.pdbx_seq_one_letter_code
_entity_poly.pdbx_strand_id
1 'polypeptide(L)' 'MPEQVKLPRKLSQEPGAPAPQRPSHQRIIEELDSWANSPGLQPPTEGDEKNPDDSKACSRL' A
#
# COMPACT_ATOMS: atom_id res chain seq x y z
N MET A 1 8.61 49.63 7.36
CA MET A 1 8.56 48.32 6.68
C MET A 1 8.76 47.25 7.74
N PRO A 2 7.88 46.24 7.89
CA PRO A 2 8.10 45.20 8.89
C PRO A 2 9.31 44.33 8.50
N GLU A 3 10.15 44.01 9.48
CA GLU A 3 11.31 43.13 9.29
C GLU A 3 10.84 41.69 9.02
N GLN A 4 11.38 41.09 7.96
CA GLN A 4 10.97 39.76 7.53
C GLN A 4 11.69 38.69 8.36
N VAL A 5 11.04 38.25 9.43
CA VAL A 5 11.58 37.24 10.36
C VAL A 5 11.60 35.86 9.69
N LYS A 6 12.76 35.19 9.65
CA LYS A 6 12.91 33.84 9.09
C LYS A 6 12.36 32.79 10.07
N LEU A 7 11.14 32.33 9.82
CA LEU A 7 10.54 31.22 10.54
C LEU A 7 11.16 29.87 10.14
N PRO A 8 11.18 28.87 11.04
CA PRO A 8 11.54 27.50 10.69
C PRO A 8 10.64 26.94 9.58
N ARG A 9 11.22 26.09 8.71
CA ARG A 9 10.52 25.42 7.60
C ARG A 9 9.31 24.63 8.11
N LYS A 10 8.18 24.71 7.39
CA LYS A 10 6.99 23.91 7.72
C LYS A 10 7.23 22.43 7.39
N LEU A 11 6.69 21.51 8.19
CA LEU A 11 6.76 20.07 7.91
C LEU A 11 6.06 19.69 6.59
N SER A 12 4.98 20.37 6.22
CA SER A 12 4.34 20.24 4.89
C SER A 12 5.24 20.70 3.74
N GLN A 13 6.32 21.42 4.06
CA GLN A 13 7.34 21.79 3.12
C GLN A 13 8.53 20.86 3.20
N GLU A 14 8.61 19.87 4.09
CA GLU A 14 9.75 18.95 4.22
C GLU A 14 9.90 18.07 2.95
N PRO A 15 11.14 17.86 2.44
CA PRO A 15 11.32 17.04 1.24
C PRO A 15 11.06 15.56 1.56
N GLY A 16 9.89 15.07 1.16
CA GLY A 16 9.43 13.71 1.48
C GLY A 16 8.15 13.68 2.32
N ALA A 17 7.63 14.85 2.70
CA ALA A 17 6.37 14.94 3.41
C ALA A 17 5.21 14.32 2.58
N PRO A 18 4.47 13.35 3.13
CA PRO A 18 3.29 12.83 2.46
C PRO A 18 2.26 13.96 2.33
N ALA A 19 1.64 14.05 1.16
CA ALA A 19 0.61 15.05 0.91
C ALA A 19 -0.54 14.89 1.93
N PRO A 20 -1.17 16.00 2.39
CA PRO A 20 -2.34 15.92 3.25
C PRO A 20 -3.44 15.16 2.52
N GLN A 21 -3.78 13.98 3.03
CA GLN A 21 -4.79 13.14 2.40
C GLN A 21 -6.18 13.74 2.66
N ARG A 22 -6.97 13.86 1.59
CA ARG A 22 -8.39 14.21 1.72
C ARG A 22 -9.10 13.04 2.42
N PRO A 23 -10.13 13.27 3.25
CA PRO A 23 -10.84 12.19 3.95
C PRO A 23 -11.39 11.09 3.03
N SER A 24 -11.70 11.42 1.77
CA SER A 24 -12.12 10.43 0.77
C SER A 24 -11.01 9.46 0.34
N HIS A 25 -9.74 9.82 0.50
CA HIS A 25 -8.60 9.00 0.08
C HIS A 25 -8.21 7.94 1.11
N GLN A 26 -8.66 8.06 2.35
CA GLN A 26 -8.37 7.07 3.40
C GLN A 26 -8.89 5.69 3.02
N ARG A 27 -10.14 5.62 2.54
CA ARG A 27 -10.75 4.37 2.08
C ARG A 27 -9.97 3.70 0.94
N ILE A 28 -9.51 4.50 -0.02
CA ILE A 28 -8.73 4.01 -1.15
C ILE A 28 -7.40 3.43 -0.67
N ILE A 29 -6.76 4.05 0.33
CA ILE A 29 -5.48 3.57 0.87
C ILE A 29 -5.67 2.27 1.66
N GLU A 30 -6.74 2.16 2.44
CA GLU A 30 -7.09 0.92 3.16
C GLU A 30 -7.41 -0.22 2.19
N GLU A 31 -8.15 0.06 1.11
CA GLU A 31 -8.43 -0.92 0.06
C GLU A 31 -7.16 -1.39 -0.65
N LEU A 32 -6.25 -0.47 -0.98
CA LEU A 32 -4.97 -0.80 -1.62
C LEU A 32 -4.04 -1.60 -0.70
N ASP A 33 -3.96 -1.23 0.57
CA ASP A 33 -3.14 -1.94 1.56
C ASP A 33 -3.67 -3.37 1.80
N SER A 34 -5.00 -3.52 1.90
CA SER A 34 -5.66 -4.83 2.01
C SER A 34 -5.44 -5.69 0.78
N TRP A 35 -5.53 -5.11 -0.42
CA TRP A 35 -5.27 -5.82 -1.67
C TRP A 35 -3.83 -6.30 -1.78
N ALA A 36 -2.85 -5.43 -1.50
CA ALA A 36 -1.43 -5.76 -1.58
C ALA A 36 -1.02 -6.87 -0.60
N ASN A 37 -1.71 -6.98 0.55
CA ASN A 37 -1.49 -8.00 1.55
C ASN A 37 -2.45 -9.20 1.43
N SER A 38 -3.19 -9.32 0.33
CA SER A 38 -4.13 -10.42 0.14
C SER A 38 -3.42 -11.76 -0.11
N PRO A 39 -3.97 -12.90 0.38
CA PRO A 39 -3.31 -14.21 0.27
C PRO A 39 -2.99 -14.65 -1.17
N GLY A 40 -3.79 -14.22 -2.15
CA GLY A 40 -3.56 -14.55 -3.57
C GLY A 40 -2.45 -13.75 -4.25
N LEU A 41 -1.94 -12.69 -3.59
CA LEU A 41 -0.84 -11.86 -4.07
C LEU A 41 0.44 -12.02 -3.24
N GLN A 42 0.40 -12.80 -2.16
CA GLN A 42 1.60 -13.15 -1.40
C GLN A 42 2.41 -14.20 -2.16
N PRO A 43 3.75 -14.13 -2.12
CA PRO A 43 4.58 -15.18 -2.69
C PRO A 43 4.29 -16.51 -1.97
N PRO A 44 4.29 -17.65 -2.70
CA PRO A 44 4.19 -18.97 -2.09
C PRO A 44 5.26 -19.12 -1.01
N THR A 45 4.87 -19.56 0.18
CA THR A 45 5.84 -19.81 1.24
C THR A 45 6.54 -21.14 1.00
N GLU A 46 7.73 -21.31 1.55
CA GLU A 46 8.60 -22.49 1.36
C GLU A 46 7.95 -23.81 1.83
N GLY A 47 6.80 -23.74 2.51
CA GLY A 47 5.97 -24.87 2.94
C GLY A 47 4.73 -25.14 2.07
N ASP A 48 4.47 -24.33 1.03
CA ASP A 48 3.31 -24.48 0.13
C ASP A 48 3.52 -25.52 -0.99
N GLU A 49 4.57 -26.34 -0.91
CA GLU A 49 4.87 -27.38 -1.92
C GLU A 49 3.93 -28.61 -1.88
N LYS A 50 2.81 -28.58 -1.15
CA LYS A 50 1.91 -29.75 -1.10
C LYS A 50 0.44 -29.44 -0.79
N ASN A 51 -0.22 -28.62 -1.59
CA ASN A 51 -1.67 -28.71 -1.74
C ASN A 51 -2.01 -29.48 -3.04
N PRO A 52 -2.35 -30.78 -2.98
CA PRO A 52 -2.64 -31.61 -4.16
C PRO A 52 -3.99 -31.32 -4.83
N ASP A 53 -4.69 -30.25 -4.46
CA ASP A 53 -6.05 -29.95 -4.98
C ASP A 53 -6.06 -29.05 -6.22
N ASP A 54 -5.01 -28.26 -6.50
CA ASP A 54 -4.97 -27.37 -7.68
C ASP A 54 -4.63 -28.09 -9.01
N SER A 55 -4.19 -29.35 -8.96
CA SER A 55 -3.79 -30.09 -10.17
C SER A 55 -4.96 -30.62 -11.01
N LYS A 56 -6.22 -30.41 -10.61
CA LYS A 56 -7.39 -31.04 -11.26
C LYS A 56 -8.24 -30.11 -12.13
N ALA A 57 -7.90 -28.81 -12.22
CA ALA A 57 -8.71 -27.86 -12.98
C ALA A 57 -8.37 -27.75 -14.48
N CYS A 58 -7.23 -28.28 -14.94
CA CYS A 58 -6.81 -28.18 -16.36
C CYS A 58 -6.89 -29.51 -17.13
N SER A 59 -7.67 -30.49 -16.66
CA SER A 59 -7.92 -31.72 -17.41
C SER A 59 -9.41 -32.06 -17.42
N ARG A 60 -10.19 -31.31 -18.20
CA ARG A 60 -11.43 -31.77 -18.80
C ARG A 60 -11.69 -30.98 -20.08
N LEU A 61 -11.65 -31.75 -21.17
CA LEU A 61 -11.96 -31.50 -22.59
C LEU A 61 -12.51 -30.13 -22.98
#